data_AF-A0A6P3XKK3-F1
#
_entry.id   AF-A0A6P3XKK3-F1
#
_cell.length_a   1.000
_cell.length_b   1.000
_cell.length_c   1.000
_cell.angle_alpha   90.00
_cell.angle_beta   90.00
_cell.angle_gamma   90.00
#
_symmetry.space_group_name_H-M   'P 1'
#
loop_
_entity.id
_entity.type
_entity.pdbx_description
1 polymer ?
#
loop_
_entity_poly.entity_id
_entity_poly.type
_entity_poly.pdbx_seq_one_letter_code
_entity_poly.pdbx_strand_id
1 'polypeptide(L)'
;MSVLPKCFHSNGNANVASTEQFDSKSDENVFCTKDNLEGCLHELSEEFLSFGIAPVIAPNHDDDMQSAESLKRLTVKIINSTWNLIHKHRSFMRLHDKTVLSNNRTCNDNVHLKNQVARLKEDLQKKEQALCETQAKESRLKDNLESVSRDLKHEKEETRKLRKQAQSKDVQHEHEVKRILTFNQKLQERLQKSAGTFVPQGKVLGKVEKDREKELASYKNTICRLEENSRQMLEEIHVLKETLMLHEDAIALQMAASGAWTDVEE
;
A
#
# COMPACT_ATOMS: atom_id res chain seq x y z
N MET A 1 -55.94 -18.09 6.50
CA MET A 1 -55.62 -19.33 5.76
C MET A 1 -56.35 -19.27 4.43
N SER A 2 -55.65 -18.84 3.38
CA SER A 2 -56.21 -18.66 2.03
C SER A 2 -55.98 -19.95 1.23
N VAL A 3 -57.06 -20.72 1.03
CA VAL A 3 -57.06 -21.93 0.20
C VAL A 3 -57.08 -21.49 -1.25
N LEU A 4 -55.90 -21.36 -1.86
CA LEU A 4 -55.76 -21.17 -3.30
C LEU A 4 -56.20 -22.45 -4.03
N PRO A 5 -56.96 -22.37 -5.13
CA PRO A 5 -57.26 -23.52 -5.96
C PRO A 5 -55.95 -24.09 -6.51
N LYS A 6 -55.68 -25.37 -6.22
CA LYS A 6 -54.56 -26.11 -6.82
C LYS A 6 -54.78 -26.13 -8.33
N CYS A 7 -54.05 -25.31 -9.07
CA CYS A 7 -53.84 -25.52 -10.49
C CYS A 7 -53.05 -26.82 -10.63
N PHE A 8 -53.73 -27.91 -10.98
CA PHE A 8 -53.08 -29.17 -11.31
C PHE A 8 -52.13 -28.91 -12.47
N HIS A 9 -50.83 -29.00 -12.19
CA HIS A 9 -49.80 -29.08 -13.21
C HIS A 9 -49.87 -30.47 -13.84
N SER A 10 -50.43 -30.56 -15.04
CA SER A 10 -50.11 -31.65 -15.95
C SER A 10 -48.71 -31.37 -16.47
N ASN A 11 -47.71 -32.01 -15.88
CA ASN A 11 -46.37 -32.07 -16.44
C ASN A 11 -46.47 -32.67 -17.84
N GLY A 12 -45.77 -32.06 -18.79
CA GLY A 12 -45.82 -32.42 -20.19
C GLY A 12 -45.73 -33.92 -20.43
N ASN A 13 -46.86 -34.48 -20.85
CA ASN A 13 -46.87 -35.43 -21.94
C ASN A 13 -47.94 -34.92 -22.90
N ALA A 14 -47.50 -34.54 -24.09
CA ALA A 14 -48.38 -34.28 -25.22
C ALA A 14 -49.02 -35.61 -25.66
N ASN A 15 -49.90 -36.16 -24.82
CA ASN A 15 -51.00 -36.94 -25.32
C ASN A 15 -52.11 -35.93 -25.57
N VAL A 16 -52.32 -35.66 -26.85
CA VAL A 16 -53.63 -35.35 -27.42
C VAL A 16 -54.64 -36.03 -26.51
N ALA A 17 -55.34 -35.25 -25.70
CA ALA A 17 -56.52 -35.71 -25.01
C ALA A 17 -57.51 -35.95 -26.15
N SER A 18 -57.42 -37.16 -26.70
CA SER A 18 -58.45 -37.80 -27.47
C SER A 18 -59.73 -37.39 -26.79
N THR A 19 -60.59 -36.73 -27.57
CA THR A 19 -62.02 -36.81 -27.36
C THR A 19 -62.28 -38.24 -26.93
N GLU A 20 -62.52 -38.46 -25.64
CA GLU A 20 -63.11 -39.71 -25.19
C GLU A 20 -64.46 -39.69 -25.90
N GLN A 21 -64.45 -40.32 -27.07
CA GLN A 21 -65.63 -40.96 -27.63
C GLN A 21 -66.27 -41.61 -26.42
N PHE A 22 -67.41 -41.06 -26.03
CA PHE A 22 -68.42 -41.82 -25.35
C PHE A 22 -68.61 -43.06 -26.21
N ASP A 23 -67.93 -44.14 -25.84
CA ASP A 23 -68.22 -45.48 -26.30
C ASP A 23 -69.59 -45.80 -25.71
N SER A 24 -70.61 -45.30 -26.41
CA SER A 24 -72.01 -45.56 -26.12
C SER A 24 -72.23 -47.02 -26.47
N LYS A 25 -71.88 -47.90 -25.53
CA LYS A 25 -72.60 -49.14 -25.36
C LYS A 25 -74.03 -48.75 -25.04
N SER A 26 -74.87 -48.78 -26.07
CA SER A 26 -76.31 -48.59 -25.98
C SER A 26 -76.92 -49.78 -25.22
N ASP A 27 -76.88 -49.74 -23.89
CA ASP A 27 -78.02 -50.23 -23.14
C ASP A 27 -79.06 -49.12 -23.26
N GLU A 28 -80.04 -49.30 -24.15
CA GLU A 28 -81.25 -48.48 -24.15
C GLU A 28 -82.02 -48.77 -22.85
N ASN A 29 -81.58 -48.13 -21.77
CA ASN A 29 -82.37 -48.05 -20.55
C ASN A 29 -83.55 -47.14 -20.86
N VAL A 30 -84.64 -47.73 -21.35
CA VAL A 30 -85.84 -47.01 -21.77
C VAL A 30 -86.44 -46.32 -20.55
N PHE A 31 -86.21 -45.02 -20.43
CA PHE A 31 -86.67 -44.21 -19.29
C PHE A 31 -88.20 -44.26 -19.12
N CYS A 32 -88.96 -44.24 -20.22
CA CYS A 32 -90.41 -44.16 -20.20
C CYS A 32 -91.05 -45.25 -21.08
N THR A 33 -91.94 -46.02 -20.48
CA THR A 33 -92.81 -47.04 -21.10
C THR A 33 -94.27 -46.66 -20.91
N LYS A 34 -95.20 -47.43 -21.51
CA LYS A 34 -96.64 -47.17 -21.36
C LYS A 34 -97.11 -47.34 -19.91
N ASP A 35 -96.47 -48.24 -19.17
CA ASP A 35 -96.91 -48.63 -17.82
C ASP A 35 -96.42 -47.66 -16.74
N ASN A 36 -95.38 -46.86 -17.02
CA ASN A 36 -94.80 -45.92 -16.06
C ASN A 36 -94.89 -44.44 -16.50
N LEU A 37 -95.68 -44.14 -17.55
CA LEU A 37 -95.76 -42.82 -18.17
C LEU A 37 -96.03 -41.69 -17.18
N GLU A 38 -96.97 -41.88 -16.26
CA GLU A 38 -97.34 -40.87 -15.26
C GLU A 38 -96.19 -40.56 -14.30
N GLY A 39 -95.52 -41.59 -13.77
CA GLY A 39 -94.34 -41.45 -12.93
C GLY A 39 -93.18 -40.77 -13.66
N CYS A 40 -92.90 -41.17 -14.90
CA CYS A 40 -91.86 -40.55 -15.72
C CYS A 40 -92.13 -39.07 -16.02
N LEU A 41 -93.39 -38.68 -16.22
CA LEU A 41 -93.75 -37.28 -16.44
C LEU A 41 -93.61 -36.44 -15.16
N HIS A 42 -93.83 -37.03 -13.99
CA HIS A 42 -93.55 -36.39 -12.71
C HIS A 42 -92.04 -36.17 -12.52
N GLU A 43 -91.24 -37.23 -12.67
CA GLU A 43 -89.77 -37.14 -12.59
C GLU A 43 -89.19 -36.14 -13.60
N LEU A 44 -89.68 -36.14 -14.84
CA LEU A 44 -89.28 -35.18 -15.86
C LEU A 44 -89.65 -33.74 -15.47
N SER A 45 -90.79 -33.55 -14.82
CA SER A 45 -91.23 -32.24 -14.35
C SER A 45 -90.36 -31.73 -13.20
N GLU A 46 -89.95 -32.60 -12.28
CA GLU A 46 -89.00 -32.28 -11.20
C GLU A 46 -87.62 -31.90 -11.77
N GLU A 47 -87.12 -32.66 -12.75
CA GLU A 47 -85.86 -32.33 -13.43
C GLU A 47 -85.95 -30.99 -14.16
N PHE A 48 -87.04 -30.73 -14.88
CA PHE A 48 -87.22 -29.41 -15.50
C PHE A 48 -87.23 -28.28 -14.47
N LEU A 49 -87.88 -28.47 -13.31
CA LEU A 49 -87.84 -27.50 -12.23
C LEU A 49 -86.43 -27.29 -11.69
N SER A 50 -85.61 -28.34 -11.56
CA SER A 50 -84.22 -28.26 -11.12
C SER A 50 -83.37 -27.40 -12.07
N PHE A 51 -83.65 -27.46 -13.38
CA PHE A 51 -83.05 -26.60 -14.41
C PHE A 51 -83.74 -25.23 -14.56
N GLY A 52 -84.73 -24.91 -13.74
CA GLY A 52 -85.51 -23.68 -13.81
C GLY A 52 -86.30 -23.56 -15.12
N ILE A 53 -86.89 -24.66 -15.57
CA ILE A 53 -87.79 -24.81 -16.72
C ILE A 53 -89.19 -25.14 -16.18
N ALA A 54 -90.24 -24.69 -16.86
CA ALA A 54 -91.61 -24.95 -16.44
C ALA A 54 -91.92 -26.47 -16.45
N PRO A 55 -92.59 -26.99 -15.40
CA PRO A 55 -92.94 -28.40 -15.33
C PRO A 55 -94.01 -28.77 -16.35
N VAL A 56 -94.03 -30.04 -16.76
CA VAL A 56 -94.97 -30.56 -17.76
C VAL A 56 -96.35 -30.81 -17.12
N ILE A 57 -96.34 -31.38 -15.92
CA ILE A 57 -97.52 -31.61 -15.09
C ILE A 57 -97.59 -30.53 -14.00
N ALA A 58 -98.77 -29.98 -13.74
CA ALA A 58 -98.99 -29.09 -12.62
C ALA A 58 -99.35 -29.93 -11.37
N PRO A 59 -98.83 -29.61 -10.18
CA PRO A 59 -98.99 -30.45 -8.98
C PRO A 59 -100.43 -30.64 -8.47
N ASN A 60 -101.45 -30.03 -9.10
CA ASN A 60 -102.84 -30.02 -8.63
C ASN A 60 -103.89 -30.27 -9.73
N HIS A 61 -103.54 -30.88 -10.87
CA HIS A 61 -104.49 -31.13 -11.96
C HIS A 61 -104.68 -32.64 -12.22
N ASP A 62 -105.79 -33.19 -11.73
CA ASP A 62 -106.41 -34.45 -12.21
C ASP A 62 -107.05 -34.21 -13.59
N ASP A 63 -106.27 -33.74 -14.57
CA ASP A 63 -106.73 -33.69 -15.96
C ASP A 63 -106.77 -35.12 -16.47
N ASP A 64 -107.96 -35.59 -16.83
CA ASP A 64 -108.16 -36.89 -17.47
C ASP A 64 -107.26 -36.99 -18.72
N MET A 65 -106.12 -37.68 -18.57
CA MET A 65 -105.09 -37.84 -19.60
C MET A 65 -105.61 -38.62 -20.82
N GLN A 66 -106.85 -39.11 -20.77
CA GLN A 66 -107.48 -39.90 -21.82
C GLN A 66 -108.13 -39.05 -22.92
N SER A 67 -108.27 -37.73 -22.72
CA SER A 67 -108.80 -36.84 -23.77
C SER A 67 -107.74 -36.45 -24.79
N ALA A 68 -108.11 -36.44 -26.08
CA ALA A 68 -107.20 -36.02 -27.16
C ALA A 68 -106.68 -34.58 -26.98
N GLU A 69 -107.46 -33.69 -26.35
CA GLU A 69 -107.09 -32.29 -26.12
C GLU A 69 -106.09 -32.14 -24.95
N SER A 70 -106.18 -32.96 -23.90
CA SER A 70 -105.22 -32.97 -22.78
C SER A 70 -103.87 -33.51 -23.24
N LEU A 71 -103.85 -34.57 -24.06
CA LEU A 71 -102.64 -35.10 -24.69
C LEU A 71 -101.95 -34.07 -25.60
N LYS A 72 -102.72 -33.33 -26.39
CA LYS A 72 -102.20 -32.26 -27.26
C LYS A 72 -101.54 -31.14 -26.43
N ARG A 73 -102.20 -30.71 -25.35
CA ARG A 73 -101.66 -29.71 -24.42
C ARG A 73 -100.38 -30.18 -23.73
N LEU A 74 -100.36 -31.43 -23.27
CA LEU A 74 -99.19 -32.07 -22.65
C LEU A 74 -98.01 -32.10 -23.63
N THR A 75 -98.27 -32.52 -24.87
CA THR A 75 -97.26 -32.56 -25.93
C THR A 75 -96.65 -31.18 -26.19
N VAL A 76 -97.48 -30.13 -26.27
CA VAL A 76 -96.99 -28.75 -26.43
C VAL A 76 -96.11 -28.31 -25.25
N LYS A 77 -96.50 -28.63 -24.01
CA LYS A 77 -95.68 -28.33 -22.83
C LYS A 77 -94.33 -29.04 -22.87
N ILE A 78 -94.31 -30.35 -23.19
CA ILE A 78 -93.09 -31.14 -23.32
C ILE A 78 -92.18 -30.53 -24.39
N ILE A 79 -92.70 -30.25 -25.59
CA ILE A 79 -91.92 -29.66 -26.69
C ILE A 79 -91.29 -28.33 -26.26
N ASN A 80 -92.05 -27.46 -25.60
CA ASN A 80 -91.54 -26.16 -25.15
C ASN A 80 -90.49 -26.30 -24.03
N SER A 81 -90.71 -27.20 -23.07
CA SER A 81 -89.74 -27.45 -21.99
C SER A 81 -88.46 -28.09 -22.52
N THR A 82 -88.56 -29.04 -23.45
CA THR A 82 -87.41 -29.63 -24.15
C THR A 82 -86.67 -28.58 -24.98
N TRP A 83 -87.37 -27.70 -25.69
CA TRP A 83 -86.74 -26.58 -26.41
C TRP A 83 -85.96 -25.67 -25.46
N ASN A 84 -86.56 -25.29 -24.33
CA ASN A 84 -85.89 -24.49 -23.31
C ASN A 84 -84.65 -25.20 -22.74
N LEU A 85 -84.73 -26.51 -22.51
CA LEU A 85 -83.60 -27.32 -22.06
C LEU A 85 -82.46 -27.30 -23.08
N ILE A 86 -82.74 -27.54 -24.36
CA ILE A 86 -81.72 -27.50 -25.43
C ILE A 86 -81.05 -26.12 -25.50
N HIS A 87 -81.83 -25.05 -25.39
CA HIS A 87 -81.30 -23.69 -25.41
C HIS A 87 -80.44 -23.37 -24.19
N LYS A 88 -80.87 -23.78 -22.99
CA LYS A 88 -80.06 -23.65 -21.77
C LYS A 88 -78.78 -24.46 -21.86
N HIS A 89 -78.85 -25.71 -22.32
CA HIS A 89 -77.68 -26.55 -22.53
C HIS A 89 -76.67 -25.91 -23.49
N ARG A 90 -77.13 -25.42 -24.65
CA ARG A 90 -76.27 -24.68 -25.59
C ARG A 90 -75.64 -23.42 -24.96
N SER A 91 -76.39 -22.70 -24.13
CA SER A 91 -75.88 -21.54 -23.41
C SER A 91 -74.81 -21.93 -22.38
N PHE A 92 -75.04 -23.01 -21.63
CA PHE A 92 -74.07 -23.54 -20.67
C PHE A 92 -72.79 -24.03 -21.36
N MET A 93 -72.89 -24.73 -22.48
CA MET A 93 -71.72 -25.15 -23.25
C MET A 93 -70.87 -23.96 -23.70
N ARG A 94 -71.49 -22.89 -24.23
CA ARG A 94 -70.74 -21.67 -24.59
C ARG A 94 -70.08 -21.00 -23.38
N LEU A 95 -70.76 -20.96 -22.24
CA LEU A 95 -70.21 -20.40 -21.01
C LEU A 95 -69.05 -21.25 -20.49
N HIS A 96 -69.19 -22.57 -20.55
CA HIS A 96 -68.16 -23.54 -20.21
C HIS A 96 -66.91 -23.32 -21.07
N ASP A 97 -67.06 -23.28 -22.40
CA ASP A 97 -65.94 -23.07 -23.33
C ASP A 97 -65.24 -21.74 -23.06
N LYS A 98 -66.00 -20.66 -22.84
CA LYS A 98 -65.45 -19.35 -22.46
C LYS A 98 -64.66 -19.42 -21.15
N THR A 99 -65.17 -20.15 -20.17
CA THR A 99 -64.52 -20.33 -18.86
C THR A 99 -63.24 -21.14 -18.99
N VAL A 100 -63.26 -22.23 -19.75
CA VAL A 100 -62.06 -23.06 -20.03
C VAL A 100 -60.98 -22.23 -20.73
N LEU A 101 -61.35 -21.46 -21.77
CA LEU A 101 -60.42 -20.58 -22.46
C LEU A 101 -59.82 -19.51 -21.54
N SER A 102 -60.65 -18.88 -20.71
CA SER A 102 -60.18 -17.89 -19.74
C SER A 102 -59.25 -18.52 -18.70
N ASN A 103 -59.59 -19.69 -18.18
CA ASN A 103 -58.77 -20.41 -17.21
C ASN A 103 -57.42 -20.82 -17.79
N ASN A 104 -57.40 -21.30 -19.04
CA ASN A 104 -56.16 -21.65 -19.73
C ASN A 104 -55.25 -20.43 -19.91
N ARG A 105 -55.80 -19.27 -20.29
CA ARG A 105 -55.03 -18.01 -20.36
C ARG A 105 -54.44 -17.63 -19.01
N THR A 106 -55.27 -17.60 -17.97
CA THR A 106 -54.82 -17.29 -16.60
C THR A 106 -53.75 -18.26 -16.11
N CYS A 107 -53.86 -19.56 -16.43
CA CYS A 107 -52.85 -20.55 -16.08
C CYS A 107 -51.51 -20.24 -16.76
N ASN A 108 -51.52 -19.95 -18.07
CA ASN A 108 -50.33 -19.59 -18.83
C ASN A 108 -49.68 -18.32 -18.29
N ASP A 109 -50.47 -17.29 -18.00
CA ASP A 109 -49.98 -16.03 -17.42
C ASP A 109 -49.33 -16.27 -16.04
N ASN A 110 -49.95 -17.12 -15.21
CA ASN A 110 -49.36 -17.51 -13.92
C ASN A 110 -48.04 -18.24 -14.07
N VAL A 111 -47.92 -19.16 -15.04
CA VAL A 111 -46.65 -19.85 -15.32
C VAL A 111 -45.58 -18.85 -15.76
N HIS A 112 -45.94 -17.93 -16.66
CA HIS A 112 -45.03 -16.88 -17.11
C HIS A 112 -44.56 -16.01 -15.95
N LEU A 113 -45.48 -15.52 -15.11
CA LEU A 113 -45.17 -14.70 -13.94
C LEU A 113 -44.31 -15.45 -12.93
N LYS A 114 -44.60 -16.74 -12.65
CA LYS A 114 -43.76 -17.57 -11.78
C LYS A 114 -42.33 -17.68 -12.30
N ASN A 115 -42.16 -17.90 -13.60
CA ASN A 115 -40.85 -17.98 -14.23
C ASN A 115 -40.11 -16.63 -14.16
N GLN A 116 -40.81 -15.53 -14.38
CA GLN A 116 -40.24 -14.18 -14.26
C GLN A 116 -39.79 -13.90 -12.82
N VAL A 117 -40.62 -14.23 -11.82
CA VAL A 117 -40.27 -14.11 -10.40
C VAL A 117 -39.05 -14.95 -10.06
N ALA A 118 -38.96 -16.19 -10.57
CA ALA A 118 -37.79 -17.04 -10.35
C ALA A 118 -36.50 -16.42 -10.90
N ARG A 119 -36.54 -15.89 -12.14
CA ARG A 119 -35.38 -15.19 -12.74
C ARG A 119 -34.98 -13.94 -11.96
N LEU A 120 -35.95 -13.12 -11.56
CA LEU A 120 -35.70 -11.91 -10.78
C LEU A 120 -35.07 -12.23 -9.42
N LYS A 121 -35.47 -13.33 -8.78
CA LYS A 121 -34.85 -13.79 -7.53
C LYS A 121 -33.39 -14.22 -7.73
N GLU A 122 -33.10 -14.94 -8.82
CA GLU A 122 -31.74 -15.34 -9.15
C GLU A 122 -30.85 -14.11 -9.43
N ASP A 123 -31.35 -13.15 -10.21
CA ASP A 123 -30.63 -11.91 -10.50
C ASP A 123 -30.38 -11.09 -9.23
N LEU A 124 -31.37 -11.01 -8.34
CA LEU A 124 -31.24 -10.33 -7.05
C LEU A 124 -30.14 -10.98 -6.20
N GLN A 125 -30.13 -12.31 -6.09
CA GLN A 125 -29.10 -13.04 -5.35
C GLN A 125 -27.70 -12.81 -5.94
N LYS A 126 -27.57 -12.80 -7.27
CA LYS A 126 -26.29 -12.49 -7.94
C LYS A 126 -25.81 -11.07 -7.63
N LYS A 127 -26.73 -10.09 -7.61
CA LYS A 127 -26.41 -8.70 -7.30
C LYS A 127 -26.02 -8.53 -5.84
N GLU A 128 -26.71 -9.18 -4.91
CA GLU A 128 -26.36 -9.20 -3.49
C GLU A 128 -24.96 -9.78 -3.26
N GLN A 129 -24.64 -10.90 -3.90
CA GLN A 129 -23.30 -11.47 -3.81
C GLN A 129 -22.22 -10.52 -4.34
N ALA A 130 -22.44 -9.92 -5.51
CA ALA A 130 -21.49 -8.96 -6.09
C ALA A 130 -21.31 -7.70 -5.22
N LEU A 131 -22.36 -7.25 -4.55
CA LEU A 131 -22.31 -6.15 -3.60
C LEU A 131 -21.45 -6.52 -2.39
N CYS A 132 -21.67 -7.69 -1.79
CA CYS A 132 -20.86 -8.19 -0.67
C CYS A 132 -19.38 -8.30 -1.04
N GLU A 133 -19.05 -8.83 -2.22
CA GLU A 133 -17.67 -8.92 -2.70
C GLU A 133 -17.02 -7.54 -2.89
N THR A 134 -17.78 -6.58 -3.40
CA THR A 134 -17.32 -5.19 -3.60
C THR A 134 -17.08 -4.51 -2.25
N GLN A 135 -17.99 -4.66 -1.29
CA GLN A 135 -17.87 -4.10 0.05
C GLN A 135 -16.67 -4.68 0.82
N ALA A 136 -16.40 -5.99 0.65
CA ALA A 136 -15.23 -6.63 1.24
C ALA A 136 -13.92 -6.09 0.63
N LYS A 137 -13.88 -5.87 -0.69
CA LYS A 137 -12.74 -5.23 -1.37
C LYS A 137 -12.54 -3.79 -0.90
N GLU A 138 -13.61 -3.02 -0.78
CA GLU A 138 -13.57 -1.64 -0.29
C GLU A 138 -12.99 -1.57 1.13
N SER A 139 -13.44 -2.47 2.02
CA SER A 139 -12.96 -2.54 3.40
C SER A 139 -11.46 -2.88 3.45
N ARG A 140 -10.99 -3.85 2.66
CA ARG A 140 -9.55 -4.16 2.54
C ARG A 140 -8.73 -2.98 2.01
N LEU A 141 -9.24 -2.27 1.01
CA LEU A 141 -8.57 -1.09 0.45
C LEU A 141 -8.49 0.03 1.47
N LYS A 142 -9.52 0.22 2.29
CA LYS A 142 -9.53 1.19 3.38
C LYS A 142 -8.47 0.84 4.43
N ASP A 143 -8.40 -0.41 4.87
CA ASP A 143 -7.39 -0.86 5.83
C ASP A 143 -5.97 -0.66 5.29
N ASN A 144 -5.74 -0.97 4.00
CA ASN A 144 -4.47 -0.73 3.33
C ASN A 144 -4.12 0.76 3.28
N LEU A 145 -5.09 1.62 2.94
CA LEU A 145 -4.90 3.08 2.91
C LEU A 145 -4.51 3.60 4.30
N GLU A 146 -5.16 3.11 5.35
CA GLU A 146 -4.84 3.47 6.73
C GLU A 146 -3.44 2.99 7.14
N SER A 147 -3.02 1.79 6.72
CA SER A 147 -1.66 1.30 6.93
C SER A 147 -0.63 2.19 6.24
N VAL A 148 -0.78 2.42 4.93
CA VAL A 148 0.15 3.25 4.14
C VAL A 148 0.20 4.68 4.68
N SER A 149 -0.92 5.23 5.14
CA SER A 149 -0.97 6.55 5.78
C SER A 149 -0.15 6.60 7.08
N ARG A 150 -0.17 5.54 7.89
CA ARG A 150 0.67 5.43 9.09
C ARG A 150 2.15 5.33 8.74
N ASP A 151 2.50 4.50 7.77
CA ASP A 151 3.88 4.35 7.30
C ASP A 151 4.43 5.66 6.75
N LEU A 152 3.64 6.38 5.94
CA LEU A 152 4.00 7.70 5.43
C LEU A 152 4.24 8.72 6.55
N LYS A 153 3.42 8.70 7.61
CA LYS A 153 3.63 9.57 8.78
C LYS A 153 4.92 9.21 9.51
N HIS A 154 5.20 7.93 9.70
CA HIS A 154 6.43 7.46 10.31
C HIS A 154 7.65 7.93 9.51
N GLU A 155 7.62 7.76 8.19
CA GLU A 155 8.77 8.07 7.35
C GLU A 155 9.02 9.57 7.19
N LYS A 156 7.96 10.38 7.24
CA LYS A 156 8.10 11.83 7.39
C LYS A 156 8.78 12.22 8.69
N GLU A 157 8.49 11.52 9.79
CA GLU A 157 9.13 11.78 11.08
C GLU A 157 10.60 11.36 11.08
N GLU A 158 10.94 10.18 10.55
CA GLU A 158 12.33 9.74 10.42
C GLU A 158 13.14 10.65 9.50
N THR A 159 12.58 11.05 8.36
CA THR A 159 13.18 12.05 7.47
C THR A 159 13.45 13.37 8.21
N ARG A 160 12.52 13.81 9.07
CA ARG A 160 12.67 15.02 9.87
C ARG A 160 13.80 14.88 10.90
N LYS A 161 13.91 13.72 11.57
CA LYS A 161 15.00 13.43 12.52
C LYS A 161 16.35 13.42 11.84
N LEU A 162 16.49 12.69 10.73
CA LEU A 162 17.73 12.61 9.96
C LEU A 162 18.15 13.98 9.42
N ARG A 163 17.20 14.79 8.94
CA ARG A 163 17.48 16.17 8.51
C ARG A 163 18.04 17.03 9.64
N LYS A 164 17.47 16.96 10.84
CA LYS A 164 17.98 17.67 12.02
C LYS A 164 19.40 17.19 12.39
N GLN A 165 19.65 15.89 12.34
CA GLN A 165 20.96 15.32 12.61
C GLN A 165 22.01 15.79 11.57
N ALA A 166 21.66 15.78 10.29
CA ALA A 166 22.52 16.28 9.22
C ALA A 166 22.86 17.77 9.43
N GLN A 167 21.85 18.60 9.67
CA GLN A 167 22.06 20.03 9.96
C GLN A 167 22.96 20.25 11.19
N SER A 168 22.78 19.47 12.26
CA SER A 168 23.64 19.55 13.44
C SER A 168 25.09 19.17 13.12
N LYS A 169 25.31 18.16 12.28
CA LYS A 169 26.65 17.76 11.85
C LYS A 169 27.29 18.82 10.95
N ASP A 170 26.53 19.43 10.05
CA ASP A 170 27.03 20.52 9.20
C ASP A 170 27.52 21.70 10.03
N VAL A 171 26.74 22.12 11.05
CA VAL A 171 27.16 23.17 11.99
C VAL A 171 28.41 22.75 12.77
N GLN A 172 28.50 21.50 13.22
CA GLN A 172 29.68 21.00 13.93
C GLN A 172 30.93 21.00 13.03
N HIS A 173 30.81 20.55 11.79
CA HIS A 173 31.90 20.56 10.81
C HIS A 173 32.32 21.99 10.47
N GLU A 174 31.38 22.91 10.27
CA GLU A 174 31.68 24.32 10.05
C GLU A 174 32.50 24.91 11.21
N HIS A 175 32.16 24.53 12.46
CA HIS A 175 32.86 24.97 13.65
C HIS A 175 34.27 24.33 13.80
N GLU A 176 34.46 23.07 13.41
CA GLU A 176 35.80 22.46 13.24
C GLU A 176 36.62 23.24 12.23
N VAL A 177 36.07 23.45 11.03
CA VAL A 177 36.79 24.11 9.92
C VAL A 177 37.23 25.50 10.35
N LYS A 178 36.36 26.30 10.97
CA LYS A 178 36.72 27.60 11.53
C LYS A 178 37.82 27.49 12.58
N ARG A 179 37.75 26.53 13.51
CA ARG A 179 38.79 26.32 14.53
C ARG A 179 40.13 25.94 13.90
N ILE A 180 40.17 25.01 12.95
CA ILE A 180 41.38 24.61 12.23
C ILE A 180 41.96 25.81 11.45
N LEU A 181 41.13 26.58 10.75
CA LEU A 181 41.57 27.79 10.03
C LEU A 181 42.21 28.81 10.99
N THR A 182 41.57 29.11 12.12
CA THR A 182 42.14 30.03 13.12
C THR A 182 43.42 29.51 13.75
N PHE A 183 43.54 28.20 13.98
CA PHE A 183 44.76 27.59 14.50
C PHE A 183 45.90 27.67 13.48
N ASN A 184 45.63 27.36 12.21
CA ASN A 184 46.60 27.51 11.13
C ASN A 184 47.07 28.96 10.98
N GLN A 185 46.16 29.93 11.07
CA GLN A 185 46.52 31.35 11.03
C GLN A 185 47.45 31.74 12.18
N LYS A 186 47.16 31.30 13.42
CA LYS A 186 48.05 31.50 14.57
C LYS A 186 49.41 30.83 14.39
N LEU A 187 49.46 29.61 13.84
CA LEU A 187 50.72 28.93 13.52
C LEU A 187 51.51 29.69 12.48
N GLN A 188 50.87 30.18 11.42
CA GLN A 188 51.48 30.98 10.38
C GLN A 188 52.06 32.29 10.95
N GLU A 189 51.33 32.98 11.82
CA GLU A 189 51.82 34.18 12.52
C GLU A 189 53.03 33.88 13.39
N ARG A 190 53.03 32.74 14.13
CA ARG A 190 54.19 32.32 14.93
C ARG A 190 55.39 32.00 14.06
N LEU A 191 55.18 31.32 12.94
CA LEU A 191 56.22 31.02 11.95
C LEU A 191 56.82 32.30 11.39
N GLN A 192 55.99 33.27 11.02
CA GLN A 192 56.43 34.56 10.49
C GLN A 192 57.21 35.36 11.54
N LYS A 193 56.75 35.35 12.81
CA LYS A 193 57.50 35.93 13.94
C LYS A 193 58.85 35.23 14.13
N SER A 194 58.89 33.89 14.17
CA SER A 194 60.16 33.16 14.33
C SER A 194 61.10 33.31 13.14
N ALA A 195 60.58 33.46 11.91
CA ALA A 195 61.37 33.76 10.72
C ALA A 195 61.92 35.20 10.78
N GLY A 196 61.16 36.15 11.32
CA GLY A 196 61.64 37.52 11.60
C GLY A 196 62.70 37.59 12.71
N THR A 197 62.63 36.69 13.69
CA THR A 197 63.64 36.54 14.76
C THR A 197 64.78 35.57 14.38
N PHE A 198 64.78 35.02 13.16
CA PHE A 198 65.85 34.17 12.67
C PHE A 198 67.07 35.05 12.39
N VAL A 199 67.84 35.36 13.44
CA VAL A 199 69.21 35.82 13.28
C VAL A 199 69.93 34.69 12.55
N PRO A 200 70.41 34.89 11.31
CA PRO A 200 71.13 33.84 10.61
C PRO A 200 72.26 33.38 11.52
N GLN A 201 72.37 32.07 11.76
CA GLN A 201 73.44 31.49 12.60
C GLN A 201 74.82 32.03 12.20
N GLY A 202 75.02 32.40 10.92
CA GLY A 202 76.23 33.04 10.41
C GLY A 202 76.56 34.42 11.01
N LYS A 203 75.59 35.22 11.49
CA LYS A 203 75.89 36.51 12.14
C LYS A 203 76.38 36.35 13.58
N VAL A 204 75.92 35.31 14.28
CA VAL A 204 76.39 34.99 15.64
C VAL A 204 77.75 34.30 15.57
N LEU A 205 77.90 33.32 14.68
CA LEU A 205 79.20 32.68 14.39
C LEU A 205 80.24 33.68 13.92
N GLY A 206 79.91 34.55 12.96
CA GLY A 206 80.85 35.55 12.47
C GLY A 206 81.30 36.57 13.52
N LYS A 207 80.47 36.86 14.54
CA LYS A 207 80.87 37.73 15.65
C LYS A 207 81.83 37.01 16.62
N VAL A 208 81.53 35.76 16.96
CA VAL A 208 82.41 34.92 17.80
C VAL A 208 83.75 34.66 17.11
N GLU A 209 83.74 34.40 15.81
CA GLU A 209 84.93 34.13 15.01
C GLU A 209 85.81 35.39 14.89
N LYS A 210 85.20 36.56 14.68
CA LYS A 210 85.91 37.85 14.64
C LYS A 210 86.50 38.26 16.00
N ASP A 211 85.84 37.92 17.11
CA ASP A 211 86.38 38.18 18.44
C ASP A 211 87.54 37.24 18.76
N ARG A 212 87.47 35.97 18.34
CA ARG A 212 88.56 34.98 18.45
C ARG A 212 89.78 35.35 17.58
N GLU A 213 89.56 35.90 16.38
CA GLU A 213 90.65 36.44 15.54
C GLU A 213 91.37 37.62 16.20
N LYS A 214 90.63 38.55 16.82
CA LYS A 214 91.24 39.67 17.56
C LYS A 214 92.07 39.19 18.74
N GLU A 215 91.60 38.18 19.45
CA GLU A 215 92.31 37.57 20.58
C GLU A 215 93.60 36.88 20.11
N LEU A 216 93.54 36.13 19.01
CA LEU A 216 94.73 35.54 18.38
C LEU A 216 95.72 36.59 17.88
N ALA A 217 95.26 37.72 17.35
CA ALA A 217 96.12 38.84 16.94
C ALA A 217 96.82 39.48 18.16
N SER A 218 96.11 39.64 19.28
CA SER A 218 96.69 40.10 20.56
C SER A 218 97.79 39.17 21.07
N TYR A 219 97.55 37.85 21.04
CA TYR A 219 98.56 36.88 21.44
C TYR A 219 99.78 36.90 20.53
N LYS A 220 99.61 36.95 19.20
CA LYS A 220 100.73 37.08 18.25
C LYS A 220 101.56 38.32 18.53
N ASN A 221 100.93 39.46 18.77
CA ASN A 221 101.64 40.71 19.06
C ASN A 221 102.43 40.64 20.38
N THR A 222 101.87 39.97 21.38
CA THR A 222 102.55 39.71 22.66
C THR A 222 103.77 38.81 22.48
N ILE A 223 103.64 37.74 21.68
CA ILE A 223 104.75 36.83 21.35
C ILE A 223 105.87 37.59 20.65
N CYS A 224 105.57 38.38 19.61
CA CYS A 224 106.60 39.17 18.91
C CYS A 224 107.32 40.14 19.86
N ARG A 225 106.61 40.73 20.83
CA ARG A 225 107.21 41.58 21.86
C ARG A 225 108.15 40.82 22.78
N LEU A 226 107.80 39.60 23.17
CA LEU A 226 108.63 38.75 24.02
C LEU A 226 109.86 38.21 23.29
N GLU A 227 109.71 37.85 22.01
CA GLU A 227 110.82 37.45 21.14
C GLU A 227 111.82 38.60 20.96
N GLU A 228 111.34 39.82 20.76
CA GLU A 228 112.19 41.00 20.65
C GLU A 228 112.92 41.32 21.96
N ASN A 229 112.22 41.24 23.10
CA ASN A 229 112.84 41.44 24.40
C ASN A 229 113.93 40.37 24.67
N SER A 230 113.66 39.11 24.28
CA SER A 230 114.62 38.03 24.40
C SER A 230 115.85 38.24 23.50
N ARG A 231 115.66 38.81 22.29
CA ARG A 231 116.75 39.20 21.39
C ARG A 231 117.63 40.28 22.03
N GLN A 232 117.01 41.32 22.58
CA GLN A 232 117.72 42.40 23.27
C GLN A 232 118.51 41.90 24.47
N MET A 233 117.93 41.01 25.27
CA MET A 233 118.62 40.41 26.41
C MET A 233 119.83 39.58 25.97
N LEU A 234 119.72 38.84 24.85
CA LEU A 234 120.85 38.10 24.28
C LEU A 234 121.94 39.03 23.75
N GLU A 235 121.58 40.17 23.15
CA GLU A 235 122.53 41.21 22.75
C GLU A 235 123.23 41.84 23.94
N GLU A 236 122.49 42.16 25.02
CA GLU A 236 123.08 42.66 26.28
C GLU A 236 124.04 41.64 26.90
N ILE A 237 123.67 40.36 26.92
CA ILE A 237 124.56 39.27 27.36
C ILE A 237 125.82 39.20 26.48
N HIS A 238 125.69 39.37 25.16
CA HIS A 238 126.83 39.38 24.26
C HIS A 238 127.77 40.56 24.55
N VAL A 239 127.22 41.77 24.71
CA VAL A 239 128.00 42.98 25.05
C VAL A 239 128.67 42.86 26.41
N LEU A 240 127.98 42.33 27.41
CA LEU A 240 128.54 42.05 28.73
C LEU A 240 129.68 41.02 28.66
N LYS A 241 129.53 40.00 27.82
CA LYS A 241 130.57 38.99 27.59
C LYS A 241 131.78 39.59 26.89
N GLU A 242 131.58 40.45 25.90
CA GLU A 242 132.65 41.14 25.19
C GLU A 242 133.38 42.14 26.10
N THR A 243 132.67 42.88 26.96
CA THR A 243 133.28 43.75 27.97
C THR A 243 134.01 42.97 29.06
N LEU A 244 133.50 41.80 29.47
CA LEU A 244 134.24 40.88 30.36
C LEU A 244 135.52 40.37 29.72
N MET A 245 135.49 39.96 28.43
CA MET A 245 136.71 39.57 27.72
C MET A 245 137.69 40.74 27.59
N LEU A 246 137.22 41.95 27.28
CA LEU A 246 138.08 43.14 27.26
C LEU A 246 138.64 43.48 28.64
N HIS A 247 137.92 43.18 29.72
CA HIS A 247 138.40 43.35 31.08
C HIS A 247 139.42 42.26 31.47
N GLU A 248 139.21 41.02 31.04
CA GLU A 248 140.15 39.90 31.17
C GLU A 248 141.44 40.19 30.39
N ASP A 249 141.33 40.68 29.15
CA ASP A 249 142.45 41.14 28.33
C ASP A 249 143.14 42.38 28.95
N ALA A 250 142.39 43.30 29.54
CA ALA A 250 142.95 44.46 30.24
C ALA A 250 143.69 44.06 31.52
N ILE A 251 143.21 43.07 32.27
CA ILE A 251 143.91 42.50 33.44
C ILE A 251 145.20 41.81 32.96
N ALA A 252 145.13 41.03 31.87
CA ALA A 252 146.32 40.40 31.28
C ALA A 252 147.34 41.42 30.74
N LEU A 253 146.89 42.52 30.13
CA LEU A 253 147.74 43.62 29.67
C LEU A 253 148.29 44.47 30.81
N GLN A 254 147.52 44.67 31.89
CA GLN A 254 147.97 45.38 33.08
C GLN A 254 149.03 44.55 33.82
N MET A 255 148.86 43.22 33.87
CA MET A 255 149.91 42.28 34.31
C MET A 255 151.16 42.34 33.41
N ALA A 256 151.01 42.52 32.09
CA ALA A 256 152.14 42.58 31.17
C ALA A 256 152.86 43.96 31.14
N ALA A 257 152.15 45.07 31.43
CA ALA A 257 152.68 46.43 31.33
C ALA A 257 153.29 46.96 32.64
N SER A 258 152.87 46.44 33.80
CA SER A 258 153.60 46.66 35.05
C SER A 258 154.71 45.62 35.17
N GLY A 259 155.91 45.97 34.73
CA GLY A 259 157.14 45.19 34.99
C GLY A 259 157.45 45.11 36.50
N ALA A 260 156.68 44.30 37.23
CA ALA A 260 156.81 44.03 38.65
C ALA A 260 157.02 42.53 38.86
N TRP A 261 158.28 42.17 39.04
CA TRP A 261 158.64 41.25 40.10
C TRP A 261 158.36 41.97 41.44
N THR A 262 157.62 41.33 42.35
CA THR A 262 158.13 40.91 43.67
C THR A 262 157.23 39.83 44.26
N ASP A 263 157.83 38.65 44.44
CA ASP A 263 157.54 37.55 45.37
C ASP A 263 156.21 36.78 45.35
N VAL A 264 156.36 35.46 45.18
CA VAL A 264 155.60 34.35 45.81
C VAL A 264 154.13 34.20 45.39
N GLU A 265 153.80 32.94 45.09
CA GLU A 265 152.45 32.43 44.79
C GLU A 265 151.82 32.98 43.51
N GLU A 266 151.72 32.12 42.50
CA GLU A 266 150.95 32.35 41.28
C GLU A 266 149.98 31.19 41.05
#